data_AF-A0A8T2N565-F1
#
_entry.id   AF-A0A8T2N565-F1
#
_cell.length_a   1.000
_cell.length_b   1.000
_cell.length_c   1.000
_cell.angle_alpha   90.00
_cell.angle_beta   90.00
_cell.angle_gamma   90.00
#
_symmetry.space_group_name_H-M   'P 1'
#
loop_
_entity.id
_entity.type
_entity.pdbx_description
1 polymer ?
#
loop_
_entity_poly.entity_id
_entity_poly.type
_entity_poly.pdbx_seq_one_letter_code
_entity_poly.pdbx_strand_id
1 'polypeptide(L)'
;MTWNEALSYCREKHVELVSVSTQDLQKSVAEVVKNASTKHVWLGLRFSILGFWFWVSGEGVCYQNWGPNQEGKHGHTGAVESHENHSWEQNASHVGPPGEAT
;
A
#
# COMPACT_ATOMS: atom_id res chain seq x y z
N MET A 1 5.39 -3.72 11.58
CA MET A 1 6.44 -3.54 10.55
C MET A 1 6.20 -2.23 9.81
N THR A 2 7.16 -1.33 9.76
CA THR A 2 7.04 -0.06 9.02
C THR A 2 7.10 -0.26 7.50
N TRP A 3 6.67 0.74 6.71
CA TRP A 3 6.74 0.65 5.25
C TRP A 3 8.18 0.52 4.73
N ASN A 4 9.13 1.22 5.35
CA ASN A 4 10.55 1.13 4.95
C ASN A 4 11.12 -0.26 5.27
N GLU A 5 10.76 -0.86 6.41
CA GLU A 5 11.17 -2.23 6.75
C GLU A 5 10.62 -3.24 5.74
N ALA A 6 9.34 -3.12 5.37
CA ALA A 6 8.71 -3.99 4.37
C ALA A 6 9.39 -3.86 3.00
N LEU A 7 9.69 -2.63 2.57
CA LEU A 7 10.38 -2.39 1.31
C LEU A 7 11.81 -2.96 1.33
N SER A 8 12.55 -2.74 2.42
CA SER A 8 13.91 -3.29 2.58
C SER A 8 13.89 -4.81 2.53
N TYR A 9 12.95 -5.44 3.24
CA TYR A 9 12.78 -6.90 3.22
C TYR A 9 12.53 -7.45 1.80
N CYS A 10 11.65 -6.82 1.02
CA CYS A 10 11.43 -7.21 -0.38
C CYS A 10 12.71 -7.08 -1.21
N ARG A 11 13.44 -5.96 -1.06
CA ARG A 11 14.65 -5.69 -1.86
C ARG A 11 15.81 -6.62 -1.53
N GLU A 12 15.95 -7.03 -0.28
CA GLU A 12 16.89 -8.08 0.14
C GLU A 12 16.60 -9.43 -0.53
N LYS A 13 15.35 -9.64 -0.97
CA LYS A 13 14.92 -10.82 -1.74
C LYS A 13 14.86 -10.57 -3.24
N HIS A 14 15.43 -9.47 -3.72
CA HIS A 14 15.44 -9.06 -5.12
C HIS A 14 14.04 -8.89 -5.74
N VAL A 15 13.05 -8.52 -4.92
CA VAL A 15 11.69 -8.16 -5.35
C VAL A 15 11.31 -6.78 -4.81
N GLU A 16 10.15 -6.26 -5.21
CA GLU A 16 9.62 -5.00 -4.71
C GLU A 16 8.22 -5.17 -4.10
N LEU A 17 7.78 -4.15 -3.35
CA LEU A 17 6.38 -4.04 -2.96
C LEU A 17 5.51 -3.85 -4.20
N VAL A 18 4.33 -4.48 -4.19
CA VAL A 18 3.46 -4.56 -5.36
C VAL A 18 2.96 -3.19 -5.82
N SER A 19 2.93 -2.99 -7.13
CA SER A 19 2.28 -1.87 -7.81
C SER A 19 0.96 -2.34 -8.39
N VAL A 20 -0.09 -1.53 -8.28
CA VAL A 20 -1.43 -1.90 -8.77
C VAL A 20 -1.85 -0.93 -9.86
N SER A 21 -1.52 -1.28 -11.10
CA SER A 21 -1.74 -0.44 -12.29
C SER A 21 -3.00 -0.79 -13.08
N THR A 22 -3.72 -1.88 -12.70
CA THR A 22 -4.95 -2.31 -13.37
C THR A 22 -5.97 -2.90 -12.38
N GLN A 23 -7.23 -2.97 -12.80
CA GLN A 23 -8.30 -3.62 -12.04
C GLN A 23 -8.05 -5.12 -11.85
N ASP A 24 -7.44 -5.81 -12.82
CA ASP A 24 -7.17 -7.25 -12.70
C ASP A 24 -6.00 -7.53 -11.73
N LEU A 25 -5.00 -6.65 -11.69
CA LEU A 25 -3.99 -6.68 -10.62
C LEU A 25 -4.62 -6.43 -9.25
N GLN A 26 -5.56 -5.47 -9.14
CA GLN A 26 -6.28 -5.24 -7.89
C GLN A 26 -7.05 -6.48 -7.41
N LYS A 27 -7.74 -7.19 -8.31
CA LYS A 27 -8.42 -8.45 -7.97
C LYS A 27 -7.41 -9.51 -7.51
N SER A 28 -6.27 -9.62 -8.18
CA SER A 28 -5.22 -10.58 -7.81
C SER A 28 -4.64 -10.27 -6.42
N VAL A 29 -4.41 -8.99 -6.12
CA VAL A 29 -3.98 -8.53 -4.80
C VAL A 29 -5.03 -8.87 -3.74
N ALA A 30 -6.30 -8.57 -3.98
CA ALA A 30 -7.42 -8.90 -3.08
C ALA A 30 -7.44 -10.39 -2.71
N GLU A 31 -7.29 -11.27 -3.71
CA GLU A 31 -7.26 -12.73 -3.50
C GLU A 31 -6.10 -13.21 -2.62
N VAL A 32 -4.97 -12.49 -2.64
CA VAL A 32 -3.82 -12.79 -1.79
C VAL A 32 -4.02 -12.22 -0.38
N VAL A 33 -4.41 -10.94 -0.27
CA VAL A 33 -4.46 -10.24 1.02
C VAL A 33 -5.65 -10.65 1.90
N LYS A 34 -6.71 -11.24 1.35
CA LYS A 34 -7.84 -11.78 2.15
C LYS A 34 -7.44 -12.82 3.19
N ASN A 35 -6.31 -13.49 2.97
CA ASN A 35 -5.75 -14.49 3.88
C ASN A 35 -4.62 -13.92 4.76
N ALA A 36 -4.32 -12.62 4.67
CA ALA A 36 -3.34 -11.99 5.54
C ALA A 36 -3.81 -12.04 7.00
N SER A 37 -2.86 -12.19 7.92
CA SER A 37 -3.15 -12.15 9.36
C SER A 37 -3.29 -10.71 9.90
N THR A 38 -2.93 -9.72 9.09
CA THR A 38 -2.91 -8.31 9.45
C THR A 38 -4.11 -7.62 8.79
N LYS A 39 -4.65 -6.58 9.43
CA LYS A 39 -5.78 -5.84 8.86
C LYS A 39 -5.40 -5.14 7.54
N HIS A 40 -4.14 -4.76 7.39
CA HIS A 40 -3.64 -4.10 6.20
C HIS A 40 -2.27 -4.65 5.79
N VAL A 41 -1.96 -4.53 4.50
CA VAL A 41 -0.70 -4.96 3.89
C VAL A 41 -0.11 -3.80 3.09
N TRP A 42 1.20 -3.56 3.23
CA TRP A 42 1.87 -2.47 2.52
C TRP A 42 1.89 -2.67 1.01
N LEU A 43 1.66 -1.57 0.27
CA LEU A 43 1.83 -1.49 -1.17
C LEU A 43 3.11 -0.71 -1.52
N GLY A 44 3.55 -0.80 -2.77
CA GLY A 44 4.65 0.01 -3.31
C GLY A 44 4.30 1.50 -3.50
N LEU A 45 3.21 1.97 -2.90
CA LEU A 45 2.65 3.30 -3.14
C LEU A 45 3.28 4.33 -2.18
N ARG A 46 3.85 5.41 -2.73
CA ARG A 46 4.56 6.43 -1.96
C ARG A 46 4.14 7.84 -2.39
N PHE A 47 4.01 8.74 -1.42
CA PHE A 47 3.80 10.16 -1.69
C PHE A 47 5.14 10.89 -1.83
N SER A 48 5.29 11.61 -2.93
CA SER A 48 6.47 12.42 -3.25
C SER A 48 6.42 13.78 -2.55
N ILE A 49 7.59 14.34 -2.25
CA ILE A 49 7.74 15.73 -1.79
C ILE A 49 7.23 16.76 -2.81
N LEU A 50 7.09 16.34 -4.07
CA LEU A 50 6.53 17.15 -5.17
C LEU A 50 4.99 17.13 -5.21
N GLY A 51 4.33 16.48 -4.24
CA GLY A 51 2.88 16.55 -4.08
C GLY A 51 2.09 15.52 -4.90
N PHE A 52 2.71 14.41 -5.32
CA PHE A 52 2.03 13.37 -6.08
C PHE A 52 2.36 11.96 -5.59
N TRP A 53 1.45 11.02 -5.82
CA TRP A 53 1.64 9.59 -5.56
C TRP A 53 2.37 8.91 -6.72
N PHE A 54 3.26 7.97 -6.42
CA PHE A 54 3.97 7.15 -7.39
C PHE A 54 4.19 5.74 -6.85
N TRP A 55 4.41 4.79 -7.76
CA TRP A 55 4.83 3.44 -7.40
C TRP A 55 6.37 3.37 -7.34
N VAL A 56 6.91 2.72 -6.31
CA VAL A 56 8.37 2.56 -6.17
C VAL A 56 9.02 1.75 -7.30
N SER A 57 8.23 0.99 -8.04
CA SER A 57 8.60 0.31 -9.29
C SER A 57 8.95 1.26 -10.44
N GLY A 58 8.66 2.55 -10.28
CA GLY A 58 8.81 3.58 -11.31
C GLY A 58 7.56 3.80 -12.15
N GLU A 59 6.49 3.03 -11.92
CA GLU A 59 5.21 3.22 -12.61
C GLU A 59 4.45 4.45 -12.10
N GLY A 60 3.76 5.14 -13.02
CA GLY A 60 2.80 6.18 -12.66
C GLY A 60 1.52 5.60 -12.06
N VAL A 61 0.80 6.41 -11.28
CA VAL A 61 -0.49 6.00 -10.70
C VAL A 61 -1.61 6.25 -11.72
N CYS A 62 -1.85 5.29 -12.60
CA CYS A 62 -2.91 5.36 -13.62
C CYS A 62 -4.23 4.71 -13.20
N TYR A 63 -4.17 3.74 -12.29
CA TYR A 63 -5.32 3.10 -11.65
C TYR A 63 -5.34 3.46 -10.17
N GLN A 64 -6.53 3.62 -9.60
CA GLN A 64 -6.72 3.98 -8.19
C GLN A 64 -7.87 3.20 -7.59
N ASN A 65 -7.65 2.65 -6.38
CA ASN A 65 -8.68 1.97 -5.60
C ASN A 65 -8.72 2.51 -4.15
N TRP A 66 -8.62 3.84 -3.99
CA TRP A 66 -8.67 4.47 -2.67
C TRP A 66 -9.96 4.15 -1.93
N GLY A 67 -9.85 3.89 -0.63
CA GLY A 67 -11.01 3.73 0.25
C GLY A 67 -11.74 5.04 0.48
N PRO A 68 -12.87 5.02 1.20
CA PRO A 68 -13.54 6.24 1.62
C PRO A 68 -12.66 7.05 2.60
N ASN A 69 -12.97 8.34 2.75
CA ASN A 69 -12.39 9.23 3.78
C ASN A 69 -10.85 9.34 3.76
N GLN A 70 -10.24 9.33 2.58
CA GLN A 70 -8.79 9.55 2.44
C GLN A 70 -8.43 11.03 2.29
N GLU A 71 -9.42 11.89 2.05
CA GLU A 71 -9.23 13.35 1.99
C GLU A 71 -8.77 13.89 3.34
N GLY A 72 -7.77 14.78 3.33
CA GLY A 72 -7.21 15.38 4.55
C GLY A 72 -6.29 14.46 5.37
N LYS A 73 -6.13 13.18 5.00
CA LYS A 73 -5.08 12.33 5.57
C LYS A 73 -3.70 12.81 5.08
N HIS A 74 -2.71 12.76 5.96
CA HIS A 74 -1.33 13.16 5.69
C HIS A 74 -0.37 11.95 5.71
N GLY A 75 -0.85 10.81 5.20
CA GLY A 75 -0.02 9.62 5.04
C GLY A 75 0.93 9.78 3.85
N HIS A 76 2.13 9.24 3.97
CA HIS A 76 3.13 9.28 2.89
C HIS A 76 3.30 7.94 2.18
N THR A 77 2.55 6.93 2.59
CA THR A 77 2.65 5.55 2.12
C THR A 77 1.26 4.92 2.01
N GLY A 78 1.06 4.04 1.04
CA GLY A 78 -0.22 3.34 0.83
C GLY A 78 -0.20 1.89 1.32
N ALA A 79 -1.31 1.45 1.90
CA ALA A 79 -1.56 0.05 2.25
C ALA A 79 -2.90 -0.40 1.68
N VAL A 80 -3.08 -1.70 1.46
CA VAL A 80 -4.36 -2.30 1.08
C VAL A 80 -5.01 -2.94 2.30
N GLU A 81 -6.31 -2.76 2.42
CA GLU A 81 -7.14 -3.36 3.46
C GLU A 81 -7.38 -4.85 3.16
N SER A 82 -7.30 -5.71 4.18
CA SER A 82 -7.15 -7.15 3.94
C SER A 82 -8.48 -7.90 3.92
N HIS A 83 -9.52 -7.49 4.64
CA HIS A 83 -10.69 -8.35 4.87
C HIS A 83 -12.03 -7.80 4.34
N GLU A 84 -12.13 -6.50 4.09
CA GLU A 84 -13.37 -5.86 3.65
C GLU A 84 -13.31 -5.56 2.13
N ASN A 85 -13.16 -4.30 1.75
CA ASN A 85 -13.31 -3.86 0.35
C ASN A 85 -11.99 -3.92 -0.43
N HIS A 86 -10.88 -4.28 0.22
CA HIS A 86 -9.55 -4.30 -0.38
C HIS A 86 -9.13 -2.97 -0.99
N SER A 87 -9.66 -1.88 -0.43
CA SER A 87 -9.34 -0.52 -0.84
C SER A 87 -8.00 -0.05 -0.28
N TRP A 88 -7.42 0.96 -0.90
CA TRP A 88 -6.15 1.54 -0.48
C TRP A 88 -6.38 2.61 0.57
N GLU A 89 -5.49 2.64 1.56
CA GLU A 89 -5.48 3.64 2.61
C GLU A 89 -4.12 4.33 2.71
N GLN A 90 -4.17 5.63 2.99
CA GLN A 90 -2.98 6.40 3.35
C GLN A 90 -2.57 6.10 4.79
N ASN A 91 -1.28 5.92 5.02
CA ASN A 91 -0.73 5.73 6.35
C ASN A 91 0.62 6.42 6.53
N ALA A 92 1.01 6.65 7.80
CA ALA A 92 2.33 7.17 8.12
C ALA A 92 3.41 6.09 7.89
N SER A 93 4.56 6.51 7.40
CA SER A 93 5.64 5.59 7.01
C SER A 93 6.40 4.96 8.19
N HIS A 94 6.26 5.51 9.40
CA HIS A 94 6.96 5.11 10.62
C HIS A 94 6.10 4.29 11.59
N VAL A 95 4.83 4.10 11.27
CA VAL A 95 3.92 3.21 12.02
C VAL A 95 3.68 1.94 11.21
N GLY A 96 3.21 0.87 11.86
CA GLY A 96 2.71 -0.31 11.15
C GLY A 96 1.52 0.03 10.25
N PRO A 97 1.09 -0.86 9.34
CA PRO A 97 -0.15 -0.68 8.58
C PRO A 97 -1.33 -0.31 9.50
N PRO A 98 -2.34 0.43 9.00
CA PRO A 98 -3.44 0.89 9.85
C PRO A 98 -4.06 -0.26 10.65
N GLY A 99 -4.32 -0.08 11.95
CA GLY A 99 -4.94 -1.12 12.78
C GLY A 99 -4.02 -2.23 13.31
N GLU A 100 -2.70 -2.18 13.05
CA GLU A 100 -1.73 -2.84 13.93
C GLU A 100 -1.49 -1.95 15.15
N ALA A 101 -2.13 -2.24 16.29
CA ALA A 101 -1.75 -1.65 17.56
C ALA A 101 -0.33 -2.13 17.91
N THR A 102 0.58 -1.19 18.19
CA THR A 102 1.92 -1.46 18.73
C THR A 102 1.85 -2.00 20.15
#